data_AF-A0A7R8VRX1-F1
#
_entry.id   AF-A0A7R8VRX1-F1
#
_cell.length_a   1.000
_cell.length_b   1.000
_cell.length_c   1.000
_cell.angle_alpha   90.00
_cell.angle_beta   90.00
_cell.angle_gamma   90.00
#
_symmetry.space_group_name_H-M   'P 1'
#
loop_
_entity.id
_entity.type
_entity.pdbx_description
1 polymer ?
#
loop_
_entity_poly.entity_id
_entity_poly.type
_entity_poly.pdbx_seq_one_letter_code
_entity_poly.pdbx_strand_id
1 'polypeptide(L)'
;MGLDLELILMSDSVVAKLPKPQLRGLLASSIKFHLPIAIVVSIASGVAFQFLVCEPRKRRYAEFYKNYDIDKEFERMKQAGVFQSVRPD
;
A
#
# COMPACT_ATOMS: atom_id res chain seq x y z
N MET A 1 4.38 -62.27 -27.18
CA MET A 1 5.63 -61.51 -27.34
C MET A 1 5.45 -60.47 -28.44
N GLY A 2 4.44 -59.61 -28.28
CA GLY A 2 4.00 -58.67 -29.32
C GLY A 2 2.95 -57.66 -28.83
N LEU A 3 2.22 -58.00 -27.77
CA LEU A 3 1.32 -57.07 -27.05
C LEU A 3 2.06 -56.29 -25.94
N ASP A 4 3.16 -56.85 -25.48
CA ASP A 4 4.07 -56.37 -24.46
C ASP A 4 4.95 -55.20 -24.95
N LEU A 5 5.23 -55.13 -26.26
CA LEU A 5 6.10 -54.11 -26.85
C LEU A 5 5.35 -52.79 -27.16
N GLU A 6 4.09 -52.86 -27.59
CA GLU A 6 3.24 -51.68 -27.82
C GLU A 6 2.86 -50.97 -26.50
N LEU A 7 2.66 -51.74 -25.41
CA LEU A 7 2.36 -51.19 -24.09
C LEU A 7 3.52 -50.36 -23.52
N ILE A 8 4.76 -50.78 -23.76
CA ILE A 8 5.98 -50.08 -23.34
C ILE A 8 6.14 -48.78 -24.15
N LEU A 9 5.95 -48.85 -25.48
CA LEU A 9 6.07 -47.69 -26.38
C LEU A 9 5.01 -46.60 -26.09
N MET A 10 3.81 -47.00 -25.66
CA MET A 10 2.73 -46.09 -25.27
C MET A 10 2.91 -45.52 -23.85
N SER A 11 3.75 -46.13 -23.00
CA SER A 11 4.11 -45.58 -21.69
C SER A 11 5.17 -44.47 -21.76
N ASP A 12 6.12 -44.58 -22.68
CA ASP A 12 7.19 -43.58 -22.90
C ASP A 12 6.66 -42.26 -23.50
N SER A 13 5.55 -42.31 -24.24
CA SER A 13 4.90 -41.12 -24.83
C SER A 13 3.95 -40.41 -23.87
N VAL A 14 3.50 -41.07 -22.79
CA VAL A 14 2.63 -40.50 -21.75
C VAL A 14 3.45 -39.78 -20.67
N VAL A 15 4.75 -40.05 -20.56
CA VAL A 15 5.65 -39.29 -19.68
C VAL A 15 6.10 -38.01 -20.37
N ALA A 16 5.32 -36.93 -20.18
CA ALA A 16 5.69 -35.60 -20.66
C ALA A 16 7.07 -35.19 -20.11
N LYS A 17 8.07 -35.10 -21.00
CA LYS A 17 9.43 -34.72 -20.63
C LYS A 17 9.46 -33.23 -20.31
N LEU A 18 9.75 -32.89 -19.05
CA LEU A 18 9.85 -31.50 -18.60
C LEU A 18 10.89 -30.73 -19.45
N PRO A 19 10.51 -29.60 -20.07
CA PRO A 19 11.45 -28.79 -20.83
C PRO A 19 12.52 -28.23 -19.89
N LYS A 20 13.76 -28.11 -20.38
CA LYS A 20 14.88 -27.68 -19.56
C LYS A 20 14.64 -26.26 -19.05
N PRO A 21 14.64 -26.03 -17.72
CA PRO A 21 14.44 -24.71 -17.16
C PRO A 21 15.65 -23.81 -17.44
N GLN A 22 15.46 -22.50 -17.29
CA GLN A 22 16.55 -21.54 -17.43
C GLN A 22 17.54 -21.68 -16.26
N LEU A 23 18.79 -22.09 -16.53
CA LEU A 23 19.81 -22.34 -15.49
C LEU A 23 20.81 -21.19 -15.31
N ARG A 24 20.70 -20.10 -16.09
CA ARG A 24 21.61 -18.95 -16.07
C ARG A 24 20.87 -17.64 -16.21
N GLY A 25 21.39 -16.58 -15.57
CA GLY A 25 20.83 -15.24 -15.67
C GLY A 25 19.53 -15.01 -14.89
N LEU A 26 19.20 -15.89 -13.94
CA LEU A 26 17.99 -15.80 -13.12
C LEU A 26 17.91 -14.47 -12.37
N LEU A 27 19.02 -14.02 -11.77
CA LEU A 27 19.09 -12.74 -11.06
C LEU A 27 18.76 -11.54 -11.97
N ALA A 28 19.33 -11.51 -13.19
CA ALA A 28 19.09 -10.43 -14.14
C ALA A 28 17.63 -10.42 -14.63
N SER A 29 17.01 -11.60 -14.78
CA SER A 29 15.59 -11.72 -15.10
C SER A 29 14.70 -11.19 -13.98
N SER A 30 14.97 -11.58 -12.73
CA SER A 30 14.25 -11.10 -11.55
C SER A 30 14.38 -9.59 -11.37
N ILE A 31 15.58 -9.03 -11.50
CA ILE A 31 15.80 -7.57 -11.35
C ILE A 31 15.01 -6.79 -12.39
N LYS A 32 15.01 -7.21 -13.66
CA LYS A 32 14.25 -6.55 -14.72
C LYS A 32 12.75 -6.53 -14.45
N PHE A 33 12.22 -7.57 -13.81
CA PHE A 33 10.82 -7.65 -13.43
C PHE A 33 10.50 -6.79 -12.21
N HIS A 34 11.31 -6.87 -11.15
CA HIS A 34 11.02 -6.19 -9.88
C HIS A 34 11.34 -4.69 -9.89
N LEU A 35 12.31 -4.24 -10.69
CA LEU A 35 12.72 -2.83 -10.74
C LEU A 35 11.57 -1.87 -11.10
N PRO A 36 10.80 -2.06 -12.20
CA PRO A 36 9.69 -1.17 -12.50
C PRO A 36 8.58 -1.25 -11.45
N ILE A 37 8.32 -2.44 -10.90
CA ILE A 37 7.31 -2.64 -9.85
C ILE A 37 7.68 -1.83 -8.59
N ALA A 38 8.94 -1.90 -8.17
CA ALA A 38 9.42 -1.16 -7.00
C ALA A 38 9.28 0.37 -7.19
N ILE A 39 9.55 0.88 -8.39
CA ILE A 39 9.37 2.30 -8.71
C ILE A 39 7.89 2.70 -8.66
N VAL A 40 7.00 1.90 -9.24
CA VAL A 40 5.56 2.19 -9.21
C VAL A 40 5.03 2.18 -7.77
N VAL A 41 5.42 1.18 -6.98
CA VAL A 41 4.99 1.05 -5.58
C VAL A 41 5.51 2.20 -4.72
N SER A 42 6.75 2.65 -4.93
CA SER A 42 7.30 3.76 -4.15
C SER A 42 6.59 5.09 -4.45
N ILE A 43 6.32 5.38 -5.73
CA ILE A 43 5.55 6.56 -6.13
C ILE A 43 4.13 6.48 -5.59
N ALA A 44 3.45 5.34 -5.76
CA ALA A 44 2.08 5.15 -5.27
C ALA A 44 2.00 5.34 -3.75
N SER A 45 2.96 4.81 -3.00
CA SER A 45 3.05 4.99 -1.55
C SER A 45 3.24 6.47 -1.16
N GLY A 46 4.13 7.19 -1.85
CA GLY A 46 4.35 8.61 -1.60
C GLY A 46 3.10 9.46 -1.86
N VAL A 47 2.40 9.19 -2.97
CA VAL A 47 1.13 9.85 -3.31
C VAL A 47 0.05 9.51 -2.29
N ALA A 48 -0.09 8.23 -1.93
CA ALA A 48 -1.06 7.80 -0.92
C ALA A 48 -0.83 8.50 0.42
N PHE A 49 0.43 8.62 0.86
CA PHE A 49 0.74 9.31 2.10
C PHE A 49 0.40 10.81 2.05
N GLN A 50 0.69 11.47 0.92
CA GLN A 50 0.36 12.88 0.74
C GLN A 50 -1.16 13.12 0.84
N PHE A 51 -1.97 12.33 0.13
CA PHE A 51 -3.42 12.51 0.10
C PHE A 51 -4.13 12.00 1.35
N LEU A 52 -3.68 10.91 1.96
CA LEU A 52 -4.35 10.31 3.13
C LEU A 52 -3.91 10.95 4.45
N VAL A 53 -2.74 11.58 4.52
CA VAL A 53 -2.20 12.11 5.77
C VAL A 53 -1.93 13.60 5.69
N CYS A 54 -1.15 14.06 4.71
CA CYS A 54 -0.70 15.45 4.68
C CYS A 54 -1.85 16.42 4.36
N GLU A 55 -2.61 16.16 3.30
CA GLU A 55 -3.73 17.01 2.89
C GLU A 55 -4.86 17.10 3.90
N PRO A 56 -5.40 16.01 4.47
CA PRO A 56 -6.50 16.10 5.43
C PRO A 56 -6.09 16.83 6.71
N ARG A 57 -4.82 16.71 7.12
CA ARG A 57 -4.29 17.53 8.23
C ARG A 57 -4.37 19.01 7.87
N LYS A 58 -3.79 19.43 6.74
CA LYS A 58 -3.84 20.84 6.30
C LYS A 58 -5.27 21.34 6.17
N ARG A 59 -6.15 20.54 5.57
CA ARG A 59 -7.55 20.87 5.36
C ARG A 59 -8.30 21.04 6.69
N ARG A 60 -8.11 20.15 7.66
CA ARG A 60 -8.74 20.27 8.99
C ARG A 60 -8.34 21.55 9.71
N TYR A 61 -7.06 21.93 9.65
CA TYR A 61 -6.62 23.21 10.22
C TYR A 61 -7.26 24.41 9.51
N ALA A 62 -7.30 24.39 8.18
CA ALA A 62 -7.94 25.46 7.40
C ALA A 62 -9.45 25.56 7.68
N GLU A 63 -10.15 24.42 7.75
CA GLU A 63 -11.57 24.35 8.08
C GLU A 63 -11.86 24.86 9.49
N PHE A 64 -11.01 24.54 10.47
CA PHE A 64 -11.13 25.04 11.84
C PHE A 64 -11.11 26.56 11.87
N TYR A 65 -10.07 27.18 11.30
CA TYR A 65 -9.91 28.64 11.32
C TYR A 65 -10.89 29.40 10.42
N LYS A 66 -11.55 28.74 9.46
CA LYS A 66 -12.50 29.39 8.55
C LYS A 66 -13.71 29.97 9.28
N ASN A 67 -14.19 29.29 10.31
CA ASN A 67 -15.39 29.67 11.05
C ASN A 67 -15.11 29.81 12.56
N TYR A 68 -13.83 29.98 12.94
CA TYR A 68 -13.45 30.05 14.35
C TYR A 68 -13.78 31.43 14.93
N ASP A 69 -14.68 31.46 15.90
CA ASP A 69 -15.00 32.64 16.70
C ASP A 69 -14.33 32.51 18.07
N ILE A 70 -13.34 33.37 18.31
CA ILE A 70 -12.49 33.33 19.50
C ILE A 70 -13.28 33.67 20.75
N ASP A 71 -14.18 34.66 20.66
CA ASP A 71 -14.93 35.15 21.83
C ASP A 71 -15.93 34.09 22.29
N LYS A 72 -16.58 33.41 21.33
CA LYS A 72 -17.50 32.30 21.63
C LYS A 72 -16.81 31.12 22.29
N GLU A 73 -15.64 30.71 21.80
CA GLU A 73 -14.91 29.59 22.41
C GLU A 73 -14.29 29.98 23.75
N PHE A 74 -13.85 31.24 23.90
CA PHE A 74 -13.41 31.80 25.17
C PHE A 74 -14.53 31.75 26.22
N GLU A 75 -15.73 32.22 25.88
CA GLU A 75 -16.87 32.16 26.79
C GLU A 75 -17.22 30.73 27.19
N ARG A 76 -17.18 29.79 26.25
CA ARG A 76 -17.36 28.37 26.54
C ARG A 76 -16.32 27.84 27.53
N MET A 77 -15.05 28.20 27.35
CA MET A 77 -13.95 27.77 28.23
C MET A 77 -14.01 28.46 29.60
N LYS A 78 -14.43 29.73 29.64
CA LYS A 78 -14.65 30.49 30.87
C LYS A 78 -15.74 29.84 31.71
N GLN A 79 -16.87 29.50 31.09
CA GLN A 79 -17.98 28.80 31.74
C GLN A 79 -17.62 27.38 32.20
N ALA A 80 -16.70 26.72 31.49
CA ALA A 80 -16.15 25.43 31.93
C ALA A 80 -15.15 25.54 33.11
N GLY A 81 -14.82 26.76 33.56
CA GLY A 81 -13.95 26.98 34.73
C GLY A 81 -12.48 26.61 34.50
N VAL A 82 -12.04 26.57 33.23
CA VAL A 82 -10.67 26.18 32.88
C VAL A 82 -9.67 27.29 33.18
N PHE A 83 -10.12 28.54 33.23
CA PHE A 83 -9.26 29.70 33.48
C PHE A 83 -9.10 29.96 34.99
N GLN A 84 -7.86 30.19 35.40
CA GLN A 84 -7.55 30.64 36.76
C GLN A 84 -7.69 32.17 36.90
N SER A 85 -7.51 32.91 35.81
CA SER A 85 -7.56 34.38 35.79
C SER A 85 -8.96 34.95 35.67
N VAL A 86 -9.91 34.19 35.11
CA VAL A 86 -11.29 34.65 34.85
C VAL A 86 -12.24 33.63 35.44
N ARG A 87 -13.17 34.10 36.28
CA ARG A 87 -14.20 33.25 36.88
C ARG A 87 -15.35 33.06 35.89
N PRO A 88 -16.05 31.92 35.91
CA PRO A 88 -17.34 31.79 35.22
C PRO A 88 -18.32 32.82 35.79
N ASP A 89 -19.04 33.51 34.90
CA ASP A 89 -20.13 34.42 35.27
C ASP A 89 -21.40 33.64 35.60
#